data_AF-A0A7C1WDT8-F1
#
_entry.id   AF-A0A7C1WDT8-F1
#
_cell.length_a   1.000
_cell.length_b   1.000
_cell.length_c   1.000
_cell.angle_alpha   90.00
_cell.angle_beta   90.00
_cell.angle_gamma   90.00
#
_symmetry.space_group_name_H-M   'P 1'
#
loop_
_entity.id
_entity.type
_entity.pdbx_description
1 polymer ?
#
loop_
_entity_poly.entity_id
_entity_poly.type
_entity_poly.pdbx_seq_one_letter_code
_entity_poly.pdbx_strand_id
1 'polypeptide(L)'
;MSDSTIVGDDEVPKWDIALEGLAKEAHRMKGGALNIDDFHRLALDNKIRFDDIMVTMFELCIHGEWQYIKDSTPVKITRETLDQLYVNARLQEKDLRGFTGEWRPVLRDSVATA
;
A
#
# COMPACT_ATOMS: atom_id res chain seq x y z
N MET A 1 3.25 12.67 41.95
CA MET A 1 4.01 12.79 40.70
C MET A 1 4.70 11.47 40.47
N SER A 2 4.20 10.70 39.52
CA SER A 2 4.90 9.54 38.98
C SER A 2 4.77 9.66 37.49
N ASP A 3 5.76 10.35 36.93
CA ASP A 3 6.04 10.44 35.51
C ASP A 3 6.28 9.01 35.01
N SER A 4 5.21 8.39 34.50
CA SER A 4 5.32 7.14 33.76
C SER A 4 5.74 7.53 32.36
N THR A 5 7.05 7.49 32.15
CA THR A 5 7.71 7.61 30.85
C THR A 5 6.93 6.82 29.82
N ILE A 6 6.37 7.53 28.83
CA ILE A 6 5.75 6.96 27.64
C ILE A 6 6.81 6.08 26.99
N VAL A 7 6.63 4.76 27.07
CA VAL A 7 7.36 3.83 26.22
C VAL A 7 6.89 4.16 24.81
N GLY A 8 7.78 4.73 23.99
CA GLY A 8 7.51 4.93 22.57
C GLY A 8 7.14 3.57 22.00
N ASP A 9 5.89 3.44 21.59
CA ASP A 9 5.42 2.31 20.80
C ASP A 9 6.20 2.42 19.50
N ASP A 10 7.29 1.67 19.37
CA ASP A 10 7.96 1.43 18.09
C ASP A 10 6.90 0.77 17.20
N GLU A 11 6.11 1.62 16.54
CA GLU A 11 4.82 1.30 15.97
C GLU A 11 5.01 0.27 14.87
N VAL A 12 4.79 -1.01 15.20
CA VAL A 12 4.91 -2.11 14.25
C VAL A 12 4.02 -1.78 13.06
N PRO A 13 4.58 -1.68 11.84
CA PRO A 13 3.81 -1.35 10.66
C PRO A 13 2.58 -2.25 10.52
N LYS A 14 1.43 -1.65 10.16
CA LYS A 14 0.19 -2.39 9.95
C LYS A 14 0.17 -3.20 8.65
N TRP A 15 1.26 -3.15 7.89
CA TRP A 15 1.44 -3.84 6.62
C TRP A 15 2.68 -4.74 6.65
N ASP A 16 2.80 -5.58 5.63
CA ASP A 16 3.97 -6.45 5.47
C ASP A 16 5.15 -5.66 4.88
N ILE A 17 6.20 -5.48 5.68
CA ILE A 17 7.42 -4.73 5.32
C ILE A 17 8.13 -5.38 4.13
N ALA A 18 8.09 -6.71 3.99
CA ALA A 18 8.72 -7.39 2.86
C ALA A 18 7.96 -7.10 1.56
N LEU A 19 6.62 -7.07 1.61
CA LEU A 19 5.79 -6.75 0.45
C LEU A 19 5.89 -5.26 0.08
N GLU A 20 6.02 -4.36 1.04
CA GLU A 20 6.36 -2.96 0.78
C GLU A 20 7.71 -2.83 0.06
N GLY A 21 8.75 -3.51 0.56
CA GLY A 21 10.07 -3.52 -0.06
C GLY A 21 10.01 -4.03 -1.50
N LEU A 22 9.24 -5.09 -1.74
CA LEU A 22 9.02 -5.66 -3.06
C LEU A 22 8.30 -4.69 -4.00
N ALA A 23 7.29 -3.96 -3.53
CA ALA A 23 6.59 -2.95 -4.31
C ALA A 23 7.49 -1.74 -4.64
N LYS A 24 8.31 -1.29 -3.69
CA LYS A 24 9.30 -0.22 -3.91
C LYS A 24 10.34 -0.62 -4.96
N GLU A 25 10.80 -1.87 -4.91
CA GLU A 25 11.72 -2.44 -5.91
C GLU A 25 11.07 -2.47 -7.30
N ALA A 26 9.85 -3.00 -7.39
CA ALA A 26 9.11 -3.08 -8.65
C ALA A 26 8.90 -1.68 -9.27
N HIS A 27 8.52 -0.70 -8.44
CA HIS A 27 8.38 0.69 -8.88
C HIS A 27 9.71 1.25 -9.43
N ARG A 28 10.82 1.02 -8.71
CA ARG A 28 12.15 1.48 -9.14
C ARG A 28 12.59 0.83 -10.46
N MET A 29 12.39 -0.48 -10.60
CA MET A 29 12.76 -1.23 -11.81
C MET A 29 11.91 -0.84 -13.01
N LYS A 30 10.61 -0.59 -12.81
CA LYS A 30 9.71 -0.10 -13.87
C LYS A 30 10.02 1.36 -14.25
N GLY A 31 10.53 2.16 -13.31
CA GLY A 31 10.77 3.59 -13.49
C GLY A 31 9.50 4.44 -13.52
N GLY A 32 8.38 3.91 -12.99
CA GLY A 32 7.06 4.55 -13.08
C GLY A 32 6.04 3.91 -12.16
N ALA A 33 4.87 4.51 -12.05
CA ALA A 33 3.80 4.04 -11.17
C ALA A 33 3.39 2.58 -11.52
N LEU A 34 2.98 1.83 -10.50
CA LEU A 34 2.56 0.44 -10.64
C LEU A 34 1.05 0.39 -10.89
N ASN A 35 0.59 -0.55 -11.69
CA ASN A 35 -0.84 -0.84 -11.86
C ASN A 35 -1.16 -2.26 -11.38
N ILE A 36 -2.43 -2.65 -11.50
CA ILE A 36 -2.89 -3.96 -11.03
C ILE A 36 -2.20 -5.14 -11.75
N ASP A 37 -1.88 -4.99 -13.03
CA ASP A 37 -1.17 -6.02 -13.81
C ASP A 37 0.27 -6.21 -13.33
N ASP A 38 0.93 -5.13 -12.89
CA ASP A 38 2.26 -5.22 -12.29
C ASP A 38 2.22 -6.01 -10.99
N PHE A 39 1.21 -5.81 -10.14
CA PHE A 39 1.05 -6.57 -8.90
C PHE A 39 0.70 -8.03 -9.15
N HIS A 40 -0.09 -8.32 -10.19
CA HIS A 40 -0.32 -9.69 -10.63
C HIS A 40 0.97 -10.37 -11.06
N ARG A 41 1.79 -9.71 -11.88
CA ARG A 41 3.11 -10.22 -12.28
C ARG A 41 4.00 -10.45 -11.06
N LEU A 42 4.04 -9.48 -10.14
CA LEU A 42 4.85 -9.55 -8.92
C LEU A 42 4.45 -10.74 -8.04
N ALA A 43 3.15 -11.00 -7.91
CA ALA A 43 2.61 -12.15 -7.20
C ALA A 43 3.10 -13.47 -7.83
N LEU A 44 2.98 -13.59 -9.16
CA LEU A 44 3.38 -14.78 -9.90
C LEU A 44 4.89 -15.04 -9.81
N ASP A 45 5.71 -14.02 -10.07
CA ASP A 45 7.17 -14.13 -10.11
C ASP A 45 7.76 -14.53 -8.75
N ASN A 46 7.14 -14.07 -7.66
CA ASN A 46 7.61 -14.32 -6.29
C ASN A 46 6.86 -15.47 -5.59
N LYS A 47 5.89 -16.11 -6.26
CA LYS A 47 4.99 -17.13 -5.69
C LYS A 47 4.27 -16.66 -4.41
N ILE A 48 3.88 -15.39 -4.41
CA ILE A 48 3.13 -14.73 -3.33
C ILE A 48 1.67 -14.63 -3.76
N ARG A 49 0.75 -14.62 -2.80
CA ARG A 49 -0.66 -14.42 -3.13
C ARG A 49 -0.92 -12.97 -3.52
N PHE A 50 -1.66 -12.78 -4.61
CA PHE A 50 -2.02 -11.47 -5.10
C PHE A 50 -2.78 -10.63 -4.06
N ASP A 51 -3.69 -11.24 -3.29
CA ASP A 51 -4.45 -10.51 -2.28
C ASP A 51 -3.58 -10.00 -1.12
N ASP A 52 -2.54 -10.73 -0.71
CA ASP A 52 -1.63 -10.28 0.35
C ASP A 52 -0.85 -9.02 -0.08
N ILE A 53 -0.43 -8.96 -1.36
CA ILE A 53 0.17 -7.77 -1.96
C ILE A 53 -0.83 -6.61 -1.98
N MET A 54 -2.07 -6.86 -2.40
CA MET A 54 -3.08 -5.80 -2.51
C MET A 54 -3.52 -5.26 -1.15
N VAL A 55 -3.66 -6.10 -0.13
CA VAL A 55 -3.86 -5.65 1.27
C VAL A 55 -2.73 -4.72 1.67
N THR A 56 -1.48 -5.12 1.46
CA THR A 56 -0.30 -4.29 1.77
C THR A 56 -0.36 -2.94 1.04
N MET A 57 -0.68 -2.92 -0.25
CA MET A 57 -0.79 -1.67 -1.01
C MET A 57 -1.90 -0.75 -0.50
N PHE A 58 -3.03 -1.30 -0.07
CA PHE A 58 -4.09 -0.49 0.54
C PHE A 58 -3.68 0.05 1.90
N GLU A 59 -3.03 -0.74 2.74
CA GLU A 59 -2.49 -0.28 4.02
C GLU A 59 -1.50 0.88 3.82
N LEU A 60 -0.58 0.74 2.88
CA LEU A 60 0.37 1.81 2.53
C LEU A 60 -0.35 3.09 2.07
N CYS A 61 -1.47 2.96 1.34
CA CYS A 61 -2.29 4.12 0.98
C CYS A 61 -3.04 4.73 2.16
N ILE A 62 -3.59 3.90 3.05
CA ILE A 62 -4.30 4.35 4.26
C ILE A 62 -3.35 5.14 5.18
N HIS A 63 -2.09 4.70 5.28
CA HIS A 63 -1.07 5.29 6.12
C HIS A 63 -0.26 6.41 5.42
N GLY A 64 -0.59 6.74 4.17
CA GLY A 64 0.02 7.87 3.45
C GLY A 64 1.45 7.62 2.96
N GLU A 65 1.90 6.36 2.92
CA GLU A 65 3.18 5.98 2.33
C GLU A 65 3.09 5.89 0.81
N TRP A 66 1.93 5.50 0.30
CA TRP A 66 1.62 5.41 -1.12
C TRP A 66 0.32 6.13 -1.42
N GLN A 67 0.08 6.41 -2.70
CA GLN A 67 -1.17 6.98 -3.18
C GLN A 67 -1.67 6.24 -4.41
N TYR A 68 -2.98 6.01 -4.43
CA TYR A 68 -3.68 5.52 -5.61
C TYR A 68 -4.20 6.70 -6.43
N ILE A 69 -3.95 6.67 -7.73
CA ILE A 69 -4.36 7.69 -8.70
C ILE A 69 -5.24 7.03 -9.74
N LYS A 70 -6.45 7.56 -9.93
CA LYS A 70 -7.35 7.15 -11.00
C LYS A 70 -7.61 8.34 -11.91
N ASP A 71 -7.41 8.16 -13.21
CA ASP A 71 -7.63 9.20 -14.22
C ASP A 71 -6.93 10.52 -13.85
N SER A 72 -5.64 10.44 -13.48
CA SER A 72 -4.80 11.55 -13.01
C SER A 72 -5.23 12.22 -11.70
N THR A 73 -6.27 11.71 -11.04
CA THR A 73 -6.79 12.24 -9.78
C THR A 73 -6.44 11.32 -8.61
N PRO A 74 -5.79 11.83 -7.53
CA PRO A 74 -5.59 11.06 -6.31
C PRO A 74 -6.93 10.64 -5.73
N VAL A 75 -7.11 9.33 -5.51
CA VAL A 75 -8.30 8.77 -4.86
C VAL A 75 -7.88 8.26 -3.49
N LYS A 76 -8.54 8.78 -2.45
CA LYS A 76 -8.27 8.39 -1.07
C LYS A 76 -8.75 6.96 -0.84
N ILE A 77 -7.82 6.05 -0.53
CA ILE A 77 -8.13 4.74 0.04
C ILE A 77 -8.32 4.92 1.54
N THR A 78 -9.44 4.43 2.08
CA THR A 78 -9.75 4.47 3.51
C THR A 78 -9.81 3.06 4.08
N ARG A 79 -9.73 2.94 5.42
CA ARG A 79 -10.01 1.69 6.12
C ARG A 79 -11.37 1.10 5.71
N GLU A 80 -12.39 1.94 5.64
CA GLU A 80 -13.73 1.55 5.19
C GLU A 80 -13.74 0.99 3.76
N THR A 81 -12.96 1.57 2.84
CA THR A 81 -12.82 1.04 1.47
C THR A 81 -12.27 -0.38 1.49
N LEU A 82 -11.22 -0.61 2.29
CA LEU A 82 -10.59 -1.93 2.42
C LEU A 82 -11.54 -2.94 3.09
N ASP A 83 -12.22 -2.55 4.16
CA ASP A 83 -13.16 -3.39 4.90
C ASP A 83 -14.35 -3.85 4.03
N GLN A 84 -14.85 -2.98 3.13
CA GLN A 84 -15.93 -3.31 2.18
C GLN A 84 -15.51 -4.34 1.12
N LEU A 85 -14.22 -4.45 0.80
CA LEU A 85 -13.71 -5.42 -0.17
C LEU A 85 -13.47 -6.81 0.44
N TYR A 86 -13.45 -6.92 1.76
CA TYR A 86 -13.29 -8.19 2.44
C TYR A 86 -14.58 -9.03 2.34
N VAL A 87 -14.48 -10.16 1.64
CA VAL A 87 -15.53 -11.19 1.62
C VAL A 87 -14.96 -12.46 2.26
N ASN A 88 -15.55 -12.90 3.37
CA ASN A 88 -15.06 -14.04 4.16
C ASN A 88 -13.58 -13.89 4.57
N ALA A 89 -13.21 -12.71 5.07
CA ALA A 89 -11.86 -12.34 5.51
C ALA A 89 -10.78 -12.40 4.42
N ARG A 90 -11.16 -12.37 3.14
CA ARG A 90 -10.22 -12.23 2.01
C ARG A 90 -10.68 -11.21 0.99
N LEU A 91 -9.72 -10.54 0.35
CA LEU A 91 -9.99 -9.81 -0.88
C LEU A 91 -10.26 -10.81 -2.00
N GLN A 92 -11.28 -10.53 -2.81
CA GLN A 92 -11.55 -11.29 -4.01
C GLN A 92 -11.04 -10.51 -5.21
N GLU A 93 -10.31 -11.16 -6.12
CA GLU A 93 -9.75 -10.54 -7.30
C GLU A 93 -10.79 -9.80 -8.15
N LYS A 94 -12.02 -10.33 -8.23
CA LYS A 94 -13.14 -9.69 -8.94
C LYS A 94 -13.47 -8.29 -8.41
N ASP A 95 -13.33 -8.07 -7.11
CA ASP A 95 -13.67 -6.81 -6.44
C ASP A 95 -12.53 -5.79 -6.59
N LEU A 96 -11.33 -6.27 -6.91
CA LEU A 96 -10.15 -5.45 -7.23
C LEU A 96 -10.17 -4.91 -8.66
N ARG A 97 -11.01 -5.46 -9.55
CA ARG A 97 -11.15 -4.99 -10.94
C ARG A 97 -11.60 -3.53 -11.06
N GLY A 98 -12.21 -2.98 -10.01
CA GLY A 98 -12.57 -1.55 -9.96
C GLY A 98 -11.37 -0.60 -9.84
N PHE A 99 -10.19 -1.13 -9.47
CA PHE A 99 -8.97 -0.36 -9.26
C PHE A 99 -8.10 -0.35 -10.53
N THR A 100 -8.54 0.41 -11.53
CA THR A 100 -7.89 0.55 -12.85
C THR A 100 -6.80 1.61 -12.91
N GLY A 101 -6.51 2.26 -11.79
CA GLY A 101 -5.53 3.33 -11.68
C GLY A 101 -4.12 2.83 -11.39
N GLU A 102 -3.31 3.74 -10.86
CA GLU A 102 -1.89 3.52 -10.59
C GLU A 102 -1.54 3.86 -9.14
N TRP A 103 -0.56 3.13 -8.60
CA TRP A 103 0.00 3.31 -7.29
C TRP A 103 1.42 3.87 -7.41
N ARG A 104 1.70 4.91 -6.63
CA ARG A 104 3.06 5.45 -6.50
C ARG A 104 3.36 5.83 -5.04
N PRO A 105 4.63 5.81 -4.63
CA PRO A 105 5.02 6.34 -3.33
C PRO A 105 4.62 7.81 -3.21
N VAL A 106 4.24 8.22 -2.00
CA VAL A 106 4.11 9.65 -1.69
C VAL A 106 5.52 10.19 -1.48
N LEU A 107 5.93 11.15 -2.31
CA LEU A 107 7.16 11.90 -2.06
C LEU A 107 6.90 12.78 -0.83
N ARG A 108 7.40 12.36 0.33
CA ARG A 108 7.47 13.25 1.48
C ARG A 108 8.58 14.25 1.19
N ASP A 109 8.21 15.49 0.85
CA ASP A 109 9.16 16.58 0.80
C ASP A 109 9.80 16.69 2.19
N SER A 110 11.08 16.33 2.27
CA SER A 110 11.88 16.67 3.44
C SER A 110 11.96 18.18 3.45
N VAL A 111 11.20 18.83 4.34
CA VAL A 111 11.39 20.24 4.63
C VAL A 111 12.81 20.34 5.19
N ALA A 112 13.74 20.73 4.32
CA ALA A 112 15.04 21.21 4.75
C ALA A 112 14.78 22.50 5.53
N THR A 113 14.69 22.38 6.85
CA THR A 113 14.71 23.53 7.74
C THR A 113 16.09 24.18 7.60
N ALA A 114 16.13 25.26 6.83
CA ALA A 114 17.26 26.17 6.76
C ALA A 114 17.42 26.96 8.06
#